data_AF-A0AAD6T7P5-F1
#
_entry.id   AF-A0AAD6T7P5-F1
#
_cell.length_a   1.000
_cell.length_b   1.000
_cell.length_c   1.000
_cell.angle_alpha   90.00
_cell.angle_beta   90.00
_cell.angle_gamma   90.00
#
_symmetry.space_group_name_H-M   'P 1'
#
loop_
_entity.id
_entity.type
_entity.pdbx_description
1 polymer ?
#
loop_
_entity_poly.entity_id
_entity_poly.type
_entity_poly.pdbx_seq_one_letter_code
_entity_poly.pdbx_strand_id
1 'polypeptide(L)'
;CLMPGGNNKSKRACTHRDKTGSGNKEYDWAPVRFCSAHDCFKYQNLRECARCKCASYCSVECQKKNWKQHKLVCDHNVAQLALTPDGAEPLLQRNLRHWVARFNATLLNACIRALNLKEDWERIGQGALVLFMEPRPHHNLGSRWRIQNAAIFRNEDIEGVLQSIGRSLVQEYRERLVPMHAKERARLQQSSGGAADYASIIILAGNVGADTLPGDHPFTMRFTPLDVWKSMVASMPMATYGGDWCEDLKDQVHDDHPLKHAPPTN
;
A
#
# COMPACT_ATOMS: atom_id res chain seq x y z
N CYS A 1 -13.28 -40.62 -49.85
CA CYS A 1 -12.85 -40.80 -48.45
C CYS A 1 -11.48 -40.17 -48.25
N LEU A 2 -11.34 -39.39 -47.17
CA LEU A 2 -10.13 -38.79 -46.60
C LEU A 2 -9.55 -37.55 -47.31
N MET A 3 -9.93 -36.38 -46.78
CA MET A 3 -9.18 -35.12 -46.83
C MET A 3 -8.35 -34.96 -45.54
N PRO A 4 -7.18 -34.29 -45.56
CA PRO A 4 -6.37 -33.98 -44.39
C PRO A 4 -6.66 -32.56 -43.85
N GLY A 5 -6.43 -32.32 -42.55
CA GLY A 5 -6.28 -30.95 -42.05
C GLY A 5 -6.49 -30.72 -40.56
N GLY A 6 -5.53 -30.03 -39.94
CA GLY A 6 -5.82 -29.00 -38.94
C GLY A 6 -5.71 -29.38 -37.46
N ASN A 7 -4.49 -29.42 -36.95
CA ASN A 7 -4.21 -29.42 -35.51
C ASN A 7 -4.49 -28.01 -34.94
N ASN A 8 -5.67 -27.78 -34.37
CA ASN A 8 -6.05 -26.48 -33.80
C ASN A 8 -5.99 -26.51 -32.27
N LYS A 9 -4.87 -26.05 -31.69
CA LYS A 9 -4.76 -25.76 -30.26
C LYS A 9 -5.64 -24.53 -29.94
N SER A 10 -6.84 -24.81 -29.46
CA SER A 10 -7.80 -23.81 -28.97
C SER A 10 -7.20 -22.97 -27.85
N LYS A 11 -7.05 -21.67 -28.11
CA LYS A 11 -6.78 -20.61 -27.13
C LYS A 11 -7.96 -20.55 -26.15
N ARG A 12 -7.77 -21.03 -24.92
CA ARG A 12 -8.69 -20.70 -23.81
C ARG A 12 -8.39 -19.28 -23.34
N ALA A 13 -9.12 -18.31 -23.90
CA ALA A 13 -9.28 -17.00 -23.28
C ALA A 13 -10.28 -17.16 -22.12
N CYS A 14 -9.79 -17.08 -20.87
CA CYS A 14 -10.66 -16.92 -19.71
C CYS A 14 -11.13 -15.47 -19.67
N THR A 15 -12.26 -15.18 -20.33
CA THR A 15 -13.06 -14.01 -20.02
C THR A 15 -13.88 -14.34 -18.78
N HIS A 16 -13.61 -13.68 -17.65
CA HIS A 16 -14.56 -13.64 -16.53
C HIS A 16 -15.75 -12.81 -16.99
N ARG A 17 -16.69 -13.48 -17.65
CA ARG A 17 -18.05 -12.99 -17.82
C ARG A 17 -18.76 -13.36 -16.52
N ASP A 18 -18.98 -12.38 -15.67
CA ASP A 18 -19.81 -12.53 -14.47
C ASP A 18 -21.17 -13.09 -14.90
N LYS A 19 -21.41 -14.36 -14.60
CA LYS A 19 -22.71 -15.00 -14.69
C LYS A 19 -23.13 -15.40 -13.29
N THR A 20 -23.56 -14.42 -12.51
CA THR A 20 -24.42 -14.65 -11.37
C THR A 20 -25.78 -14.06 -11.70
N GLY A 21 -26.70 -14.93 -12.11
CA GLY A 21 -28.11 -14.61 -12.21
C GLY A 21 -28.71 -14.55 -10.80
N SER A 22 -28.75 -13.35 -10.23
CA SER A 22 -29.72 -12.95 -9.21
C SER A 22 -29.56 -11.45 -8.92
N GLY A 23 -30.37 -10.62 -9.60
CA GLY A 23 -30.84 -9.32 -9.14
C GLY A 23 -29.89 -8.37 -8.38
N ASN A 24 -28.60 -8.34 -8.70
CA ASN A 24 -27.67 -7.42 -8.06
C ASN A 24 -27.80 -6.05 -8.70
N LYS A 25 -28.22 -5.05 -7.91
CA LYS A 25 -28.09 -3.64 -8.26
C LYS A 25 -26.62 -3.40 -8.61
N GLU A 26 -26.39 -3.07 -9.87
CA GLU A 26 -25.11 -2.65 -10.42
C GLU A 26 -24.69 -1.38 -9.66
N TYR A 27 -23.75 -1.53 -8.74
CA TYR A 27 -23.27 -0.40 -7.97
C TYR A 27 -22.37 0.46 -8.86
N ASP A 28 -22.84 1.67 -9.18
CA ASP A 28 -22.18 2.74 -9.96
C ASP A 28 -20.80 3.19 -9.42
N TRP A 29 -20.32 2.59 -8.32
CA TRP A 29 -19.02 2.84 -7.70
C TRP A 29 -17.95 1.78 -8.04
N ALA A 30 -18.21 0.89 -9.00
CA ALA A 30 -17.23 -0.10 -9.44
C ALA A 30 -15.92 0.61 -9.83
N PRO A 31 -14.79 0.23 -9.20
CA PRO A 31 -13.62 1.08 -9.24
C PRO A 31 -12.89 1.04 -10.58
N VAL A 32 -12.56 2.23 -11.11
CA VAL A 32 -11.64 2.37 -12.23
C VAL A 32 -10.25 1.91 -11.78
N ARG A 33 -9.74 0.84 -12.40
CA ARG A 33 -8.41 0.27 -12.11
C ARG A 33 -7.36 1.01 -12.93
N PHE A 34 -6.18 1.27 -12.35
CA PHE A 34 -5.04 1.87 -13.06
C PHE A 34 -3.84 0.92 -13.12
N CYS A 35 -2.98 1.13 -14.11
CA CYS A 35 -1.70 0.46 -14.20
C CYS A 35 -0.86 0.74 -12.94
N SER A 36 -0.33 -0.29 -12.31
CA SER A 36 0.45 -0.18 -11.09
C SER A 36 1.89 0.25 -11.33
N ALA A 37 2.36 0.38 -12.59
CA ALA A 37 3.71 0.83 -12.86
C ALA A 37 3.89 2.33 -12.62
N HIS A 38 5.03 2.71 -12.03
CA HIS A 38 5.40 4.12 -11.85
C HIS A 38 5.39 4.86 -13.19
N ASP A 39 4.84 6.08 -13.19
CA ASP A 39 4.60 6.95 -14.36
C ASP A 39 3.63 6.39 -15.41
N CYS A 40 2.78 5.42 -15.07
CA CYS A 40 1.77 4.88 -15.99
C CYS A 40 0.35 5.17 -15.52
N PHE A 41 -0.42 5.91 -16.30
CA PHE A 41 -1.79 6.32 -15.96
C PHE A 41 -2.86 5.59 -16.79
N LYS A 42 -2.49 4.52 -17.50
CA LYS A 42 -3.44 3.72 -18.29
C LYS A 42 -4.40 2.98 -17.37
N TYR A 43 -5.69 2.97 -17.72
CA TYR A 43 -6.76 2.32 -16.95
C TYR A 43 -7.51 1.24 -17.75
N GLN A 44 -7.22 1.12 -19.04
CA GLN A 44 -7.83 0.13 -19.93
C GLN A 44 -6.90 -1.06 -20.16
N ASN A 45 -7.49 -2.23 -20.47
CA ASN A 45 -6.77 -3.44 -20.87
C ASN A 45 -5.72 -3.91 -19.85
N LEU A 46 -6.00 -3.72 -18.57
CA LEU A 46 -5.08 -4.10 -17.51
C LEU A 46 -5.09 -5.62 -17.29
N ARG A 47 -3.90 -6.18 -17.10
CA ARG A 47 -3.68 -7.58 -16.77
C ARG A 47 -3.21 -7.66 -15.33
N GLU A 48 -3.85 -8.51 -14.54
CA GLU A 48 -3.47 -8.70 -13.15
C GLU A 48 -2.14 -9.47 -13.03
N CYS A 49 -1.41 -9.22 -11.95
CA CYS A 49 -0.28 -10.02 -11.57
C CYS A 49 -0.74 -11.47 -11.35
N ALA A 50 -0.22 -12.42 -12.13
CA ALA A 50 -0.65 -13.81 -12.07
C ALA A 50 -0.42 -14.47 -10.68
N ARG A 51 0.51 -13.93 -9.87
CA ARG A 51 0.81 -14.46 -8.53
C ARG A 51 -0.17 -13.94 -7.48
N CYS A 52 -0.19 -12.62 -7.28
CA CYS A 52 -0.96 -12.03 -6.19
C CYS A 52 -2.32 -11.48 -6.61
N LYS A 53 -2.63 -11.31 -7.90
CA LYS A 53 -3.83 -10.64 -8.43
C LYS A 53 -4.09 -9.20 -7.94
N CYS A 54 -3.26 -8.69 -7.04
CA CYS A 54 -3.43 -7.39 -6.38
C CYS A 54 -2.87 -6.21 -7.18
N ALA A 55 -2.00 -6.43 -8.16
CA ALA A 55 -1.50 -5.37 -9.03
C ALA A 55 -1.98 -5.60 -10.46
N SER A 56 -2.26 -4.53 -11.20
CA SER A 56 -2.73 -4.62 -12.59
C SER A 56 -1.81 -3.79 -13.49
N TYR A 57 -1.47 -4.31 -14.67
CA TYR A 57 -0.51 -3.69 -15.58
C TYR A 57 -1.07 -3.66 -16.99
N CYS A 58 -0.91 -2.54 -17.69
CA CYS A 58 -1.32 -2.46 -19.10
C CYS A 58 -0.43 -3.31 -20.03
N SER A 59 0.78 -3.67 -19.58
CA SER A 59 1.75 -4.44 -20.35
C SER A 59 2.75 -5.19 -19.45
N VAL A 60 3.46 -6.15 -20.05
CA VAL A 60 4.49 -6.94 -19.34
C VAL A 60 5.70 -6.07 -18.97
N GLU A 61 6.00 -5.04 -19.79
CA GLU A 61 7.08 -4.08 -19.54
C GLU A 61 6.78 -3.25 -18.29
N CYS A 62 5.53 -2.81 -18.11
CA CYS A 62 5.08 -2.12 -16.90
C CYS A 62 5.20 -3.02 -15.66
N GLN A 63 4.85 -4.30 -15.78
CA GLN A 63 5.04 -5.27 -14.70
C GLN A 63 6.52 -5.44 -14.35
N LYS A 64 7.41 -5.59 -15.34
CA LYS A 64 8.86 -5.71 -15.14
C LYS A 64 9.47 -4.45 -14.51
N LYS A 65 9.03 -3.26 -14.94
CA LYS A 65 9.46 -1.96 -14.37
C LYS A 65 9.12 -1.89 -12.89
N ASN A 66 7.90 -2.29 -12.50
CA ASN A 66 7.48 -2.30 -11.10
C ASN A 66 8.07 -3.49 -10.32
N TRP A 67 8.50 -4.58 -10.96
CA TRP A 67 8.81 -5.84 -10.27
C TRP A 67 9.74 -5.72 -9.06
N LYS A 68 10.78 -4.88 -9.12
CA LYS A 68 11.71 -4.66 -8.00
C LYS A 68 10.98 -4.19 -6.73
N GLN A 69 10.01 -3.29 -6.86
CA GLN A 69 9.20 -2.78 -5.75
C GLN A 69 8.02 -3.73 -5.46
N HIS A 70 7.34 -4.20 -6.51
CA HIS A 70 6.17 -5.06 -6.37
C HIS A 70 6.48 -6.43 -5.74
N LYS A 71 7.66 -7.01 -5.97
CA LYS A 71 7.99 -8.38 -5.51
C LYS A 71 7.71 -8.58 -4.02
N LEU A 72 8.13 -7.62 -3.18
CA LEU A 72 7.93 -7.66 -1.73
C LEU A 72 6.44 -7.68 -1.37
N VAL A 73 5.67 -6.78 -1.97
CA VAL A 73 4.22 -6.70 -1.77
C VAL A 73 3.51 -7.93 -2.36
N CYS A 74 4.01 -8.46 -3.47
CA CYS A 74 3.47 -9.65 -4.13
C CYS A 74 3.59 -10.88 -3.23
N ASP A 75 4.75 -11.10 -2.61
CA ASP A 75 4.96 -12.25 -1.72
C ASP A 75 4.10 -12.15 -0.46
N HIS A 76 3.96 -10.94 0.12
CA HIS A 76 3.04 -10.69 1.23
C HIS A 76 1.57 -10.96 0.84
N ASN A 77 1.13 -10.44 -0.30
CA ASN A 77 -0.26 -10.60 -0.76
C ASN A 77 -0.57 -12.06 -1.10
N VAL A 78 0.39 -12.83 -1.63
CA VAL A 78 0.23 -14.27 -1.85
C VAL A 78 0.02 -15.00 -0.53
N ALA A 79 0.79 -14.66 0.52
CA ALA A 79 0.59 -15.23 1.85
C ALA A 79 -0.79 -14.89 2.43
N GLN A 80 -1.29 -13.67 2.19
CA GLN A 80 -2.64 -13.27 2.60
C GLN A 80 -3.74 -14.01 1.82
N LEU A 81 -3.58 -14.17 0.50
CA LEU A 81 -4.54 -14.90 -0.32
C LEU A 81 -4.64 -16.38 0.05
N ALA A 82 -3.53 -16.99 0.49
CA ALA A 82 -3.52 -18.37 0.98
C ALA A 82 -4.39 -18.56 2.25
N LEU A 83 -4.71 -17.47 2.96
CA LEU A 83 -5.56 -17.47 4.15
C LEU A 83 -7.03 -17.18 3.84
N THR A 84 -7.38 -16.84 2.58
CA THR A 84 -8.76 -16.54 2.16
C THR A 84 -9.37 -17.75 1.44
N PRO A 85 -10.51 -18.30 1.91
CA PRO A 85 -11.11 -19.53 1.34
C PRO A 85 -11.42 -19.44 -0.16
N ASP A 86 -11.81 -18.26 -0.65
CA ASP A 86 -12.19 -18.04 -2.05
C ASP A 86 -11.08 -17.42 -2.91
N GLY A 87 -9.89 -17.17 -2.33
CA GLY A 87 -8.78 -16.52 -3.02
C GLY A 87 -9.07 -15.08 -3.46
N ALA A 88 -10.08 -14.43 -2.84
CA ALA A 88 -10.43 -13.03 -3.06
C ALA A 88 -9.86 -12.16 -1.92
N GLU A 89 -9.07 -11.14 -2.28
CA GLU A 89 -8.53 -10.17 -1.32
C GLU A 89 -9.69 -9.43 -0.61
N PRO A 90 -9.71 -9.37 0.74
CA PRO A 90 -10.72 -8.63 1.47
C PRO A 90 -10.80 -7.17 0.99
N LEU A 91 -12.02 -6.65 0.87
CA LEU A 91 -12.23 -5.26 0.42
C LEU A 91 -11.45 -4.27 1.27
N LEU A 92 -11.40 -4.48 2.59
CA LEU A 92 -10.66 -3.65 3.53
C LEU A 92 -9.16 -3.58 3.16
N GLN A 93 -8.51 -4.74 2.96
CA GLN A 93 -7.11 -4.84 2.56
C GLN A 93 -6.86 -4.20 1.19
N ARG A 94 -7.74 -4.48 0.22
CA ARG A 94 -7.67 -3.94 -1.13
C ARG A 94 -7.73 -2.41 -1.14
N ASN A 95 -8.72 -1.82 -0.46
CA ASN A 95 -8.87 -0.37 -0.37
C ASN A 95 -7.65 0.26 0.31
N LEU A 96 -7.17 -0.34 1.40
CA LEU A 96 -5.98 0.17 2.12
C LEU A 96 -4.73 0.15 1.23
N ARG A 97 -4.55 -0.90 0.43
CA ARG A 97 -3.43 -0.97 -0.53
C ARG A 97 -3.49 0.12 -1.59
N HIS A 98 -4.67 0.41 -2.13
CA HIS A 98 -4.85 1.52 -3.07
C HIS A 98 -4.58 2.88 -2.42
N TRP A 99 -4.95 3.05 -1.16
CA TRP A 99 -4.68 4.27 -0.39
C TRP A 99 -3.19 4.49 -0.16
N VAL A 100 -2.45 3.47 0.30
CA VAL A 100 -0.99 3.57 0.48
C VAL A 100 -0.29 3.89 -0.83
N ALA A 101 -0.71 3.28 -1.94
CA ALA A 101 -0.13 3.58 -3.24
C ALA A 101 -0.40 5.03 -3.68
N ARG A 102 -1.61 5.54 -3.43
CA ARG A 102 -2.00 6.92 -3.80
C ARG A 102 -1.26 7.97 -2.98
N PHE A 103 -1.15 7.75 -1.67
CA PHE A 103 -0.57 8.73 -0.74
C PHE A 103 0.90 8.43 -0.41
N ASN A 104 1.60 7.62 -1.20
CA ASN A 104 2.97 7.21 -0.88
C ASN A 104 3.93 8.40 -0.67
N ALA A 105 3.91 9.39 -1.56
CA ALA A 105 4.74 10.59 -1.43
C ALA A 105 4.31 11.48 -0.24
N THR A 106 3.01 11.58 0.02
CA THR A 106 2.45 12.27 1.20
C THR A 106 2.92 11.60 2.50
N LEU A 107 2.84 10.27 2.57
CA LEU A 107 3.29 9.48 3.71
C LEU A 107 4.79 9.61 3.94
N LEU A 108 5.58 9.59 2.87
CA LEU A 108 7.02 9.81 2.93
C LEU A 108 7.35 11.21 3.46
N ASN A 109 6.64 12.23 2.98
CA ASN A 109 6.83 13.60 3.45
C ASN A 109 6.50 13.75 4.93
N ALA A 110 5.34 13.25 5.34
CA ALA A 110 4.90 13.26 6.73
C ALA A 110 5.89 12.51 7.62
N CYS A 111 6.38 11.34 7.21
CA CYS A 111 7.29 10.53 8.01
C CYS A 111 8.66 11.20 8.20
N ILE A 112 9.23 11.81 7.15
CA ILE A 112 10.50 12.57 7.24
C ILE A 112 10.38 13.72 8.25
N ARG A 113 9.25 14.45 8.22
CA ARG A 113 8.99 15.56 9.14
C ARG A 113 8.69 15.10 10.56
N ALA A 114 7.84 14.08 10.70
CA ALA A 114 7.42 13.57 12.00
C ALA A 114 8.59 12.97 12.80
N LEU A 115 9.53 12.31 12.12
CA LEU A 115 10.76 11.81 12.74
C LEU A 115 11.88 12.86 12.81
N ASN A 116 11.67 14.05 12.23
CA ASN A 116 12.63 15.17 12.25
C ASN A 116 14.01 14.75 11.72
N LEU A 117 14.00 14.08 10.56
CA LEU A 117 15.19 13.41 9.99
C LEU A 117 16.21 14.37 9.42
N LYS A 118 15.83 15.63 9.17
CA LYS A 118 16.74 16.65 8.63
C LYS A 118 17.73 17.12 9.69
N GLU A 119 17.27 17.15 10.93
CA GLU A 119 18.01 17.53 12.12
C GLU A 119 18.80 16.34 12.67
N ASP A 120 18.21 15.14 12.63
CA ASP A 120 18.80 13.93 13.19
C ASP A 120 18.40 12.68 12.40
N TRP A 121 19.33 12.20 11.59
CA TRP A 121 19.14 11.01 10.75
C TRP A 121 18.93 9.73 11.58
N GLU A 122 19.48 9.63 12.78
CA GLU A 122 19.41 8.39 13.57
C GLU A 122 17.98 8.06 14.02
N ARG A 123 17.11 9.08 14.06
CA ARG A 123 15.68 8.94 14.40
C ARG A 123 14.91 8.04 13.44
N ILE A 124 15.41 7.84 12.21
CA ILE A 124 14.77 6.96 11.21
C ILE A 124 14.55 5.54 11.75
N GLY A 125 15.39 5.10 12.68
CA GLY A 125 15.31 3.78 13.27
C GLY A 125 14.66 3.70 14.65
N GLN A 126 14.30 4.82 15.27
CA GLN A 126 13.93 4.87 16.69
C GLN A 126 12.41 4.71 16.92
N GLY A 127 11.61 4.86 15.88
CA GLY A 127 10.16 4.73 15.97
C GLY A 127 9.49 4.55 14.62
N ALA A 128 8.15 4.57 14.65
CA ALA A 128 7.30 4.45 13.47
C ALA A 128 6.18 5.51 13.51
N LEU A 129 5.81 5.99 12.33
CA LEU A 129 4.55 6.72 12.16
C LEU A 129 3.40 5.71 12.19
N VAL A 130 2.51 5.84 13.17
CA VAL A 130 1.33 4.97 13.32
C VAL A 130 0.07 5.76 12.96
N LEU A 131 -0.68 5.24 12.00
CA LEU A 131 -1.94 5.83 11.53
C LEU A 131 -3.11 4.98 11.98
N PHE A 132 -4.10 5.62 12.59
CA PHE A 132 -5.40 5.03 12.91
C PHE A 132 -6.41 5.53 11.90
N MET A 133 -7.06 4.61 11.20
CA MET A 133 -7.91 4.95 10.05
C MET A 133 -9.26 4.25 10.12
N GLU A 134 -10.25 4.91 9.54
CA GLU A 134 -11.58 4.34 9.31
C GLU A 134 -12.01 4.57 7.85
N PRO A 135 -12.93 3.75 7.31
CA PRO A 135 -13.53 3.97 6.00
C PRO A 135 -14.23 5.33 5.87
N ARG A 136 -14.25 5.87 4.65
CA ARG A 136 -15.12 6.99 4.24
C ARG A 136 -15.65 6.78 2.83
N PRO A 137 -16.78 7.40 2.45
CA PRO A 137 -17.26 7.38 1.08
C PRO A 137 -16.34 8.22 0.21
N HIS A 138 -15.94 7.66 -0.94
CA HIS A 138 -15.22 8.39 -1.96
C HIS A 138 -15.31 7.67 -3.31
N HIS A 139 -15.37 8.43 -4.41
CA HIS A 139 -15.45 7.86 -5.76
C HIS A 139 -14.14 7.11 -6.12
N ASN A 140 -12.99 7.65 -5.72
CA ASN A 140 -11.68 7.01 -5.85
C ASN A 140 -11.44 6.02 -4.70
N LEU A 141 -11.17 4.74 -5.01
CA LEU A 141 -10.79 3.71 -4.03
C LEU A 141 -9.62 4.14 -3.14
N GLY A 142 -8.64 4.82 -3.72
CA GLY A 142 -7.44 5.23 -3.02
C GLY A 142 -7.67 6.32 -1.98
N SER A 143 -8.89 6.85 -1.86
CA SER A 143 -9.22 7.94 -0.92
C SER A 143 -10.40 7.59 -0.01
N ARG A 144 -10.76 6.30 0.08
CA ARG A 144 -11.84 5.78 0.94
C ARG A 144 -11.42 5.57 2.40
N TRP A 145 -10.44 6.31 2.87
CA TRP A 145 -9.99 6.27 4.26
C TRP A 145 -9.86 7.66 4.85
N ARG A 146 -10.30 7.81 6.09
CA ARG A 146 -10.10 8.99 6.93
C ARG A 146 -9.04 8.66 7.98
N ILE A 147 -8.08 9.56 8.16
CA ILE A 147 -7.16 9.48 9.29
C ILE A 147 -7.90 10.00 10.53
N GLN A 148 -8.07 9.13 11.52
CA GLN A 148 -8.61 9.49 12.84
C GLN A 148 -7.51 10.03 13.75
N ASN A 149 -6.36 9.35 13.75
CA ASN A 149 -5.20 9.78 14.52
C ASN A 149 -3.91 9.40 13.79
N ALA A 150 -2.86 10.21 14.00
CA ALA A 150 -1.52 9.95 13.50
C ALA A 150 -0.52 10.41 14.55
N ALA A 151 0.41 9.53 14.92
CA ALA A 151 1.44 9.83 15.92
C ALA A 151 2.71 9.02 15.68
N ILE A 152 3.83 9.53 16.19
CA ILE A 152 5.07 8.76 16.27
C ILE A 152 5.07 7.94 17.55
N PHE A 153 5.30 6.64 17.41
CA PHE A 153 5.53 5.74 18.54
C PHE A 153 6.98 5.27 18.51
N ARG A 154 7.61 5.22 19.68
CA ARG A 154 8.92 4.58 19.83
C ARG A 154 8.76 3.09 19.62
N ASN A 155 9.80 2.41 19.12
CA ASN A 155 9.72 0.99 18.82
C ASN A 155 9.25 0.13 20.01
N GLU A 156 9.69 0.48 21.23
CA GLU A 156 9.30 -0.21 22.47
C GLU A 156 7.81 -0.07 22.82
N ASP A 157 7.15 1.00 22.36
CA ASP A 157 5.74 1.28 22.67
C ASP A 157 4.77 0.64 21.66
N ILE A 158 5.26 0.25 20.47
CA ILE A 158 4.42 -0.24 19.37
C ILE A 158 3.67 -1.54 19.75
N GLU A 159 4.34 -2.48 20.42
CA GLU A 159 3.67 -3.73 20.83
C GLU A 159 2.50 -3.45 21.79
N GLY A 160 2.65 -2.47 22.70
CA GLY A 160 1.57 -2.06 23.59
C GLY A 160 0.36 -1.49 22.85
N VAL A 161 0.60 -0.70 21.80
CA VAL A 161 -0.47 -0.20 20.91
C VAL A 161 -1.18 -1.36 20.22
N LEU A 162 -0.43 -2.28 19.62
CA LEU A 162 -1.02 -3.42 18.91
C LEU A 162 -1.78 -4.36 19.84
N GLN A 163 -1.30 -4.53 21.07
CA GLN A 163 -1.94 -5.34 22.11
C GLN A 163 -3.32 -4.81 22.49
N SER A 164 -3.53 -3.49 22.45
CA SER A 164 -4.84 -2.87 22.70
C SER A 164 -5.88 -3.16 21.61
N ILE A 165 -5.43 -3.54 20.41
CA ILE A 165 -6.30 -3.81 19.25
C ILE A 165 -6.55 -5.32 19.12
N GLY A 166 -5.52 -6.15 19.25
CA GLY A 166 -5.68 -7.59 19.18
C GLY A 166 -4.38 -8.38 19.33
N ARG A 167 -4.45 -9.50 20.06
CA ARG A 167 -3.31 -10.41 20.29
C ARG A 167 -2.68 -10.93 18.99
N SER A 168 -3.48 -11.20 17.97
CA SER A 168 -2.99 -11.68 16.66
C SER A 168 -2.09 -10.66 15.95
N LEU A 169 -2.31 -9.35 16.16
CA LEU A 169 -1.47 -8.30 15.59
C LEU A 169 -0.09 -8.26 16.22
N VAL A 170 -0.01 -8.46 17.54
CA VAL A 170 1.28 -8.53 18.25
C VAL A 170 2.11 -9.69 17.72
N GLN A 171 1.48 -10.86 17.54
CA GLN A 171 2.15 -12.03 16.98
C GLN A 171 2.64 -11.77 15.55
N GLU A 172 1.78 -11.26 14.67
CA GLU A 172 2.17 -10.92 13.29
C GLU A 172 3.31 -9.88 13.26
N TYR A 173 3.24 -8.87 14.12
CA TYR A 173 4.26 -7.83 14.21
C TYR A 173 5.61 -8.40 14.64
N ARG A 174 5.64 -9.16 15.75
CA ARG A 174 6.86 -9.70 16.34
C ARG A 174 7.50 -10.80 15.48
N GLU A 175 6.72 -11.74 14.99
CA GLU A 175 7.24 -12.94 14.33
C GLU A 175 7.56 -12.70 12.85
N ARG A 176 6.87 -11.75 12.21
CA ARG A 176 7.00 -11.53 10.77
C ARG A 176 7.51 -10.14 10.41
N LEU A 177 6.87 -9.09 10.91
CA LEU A 177 7.14 -7.73 10.43
C LEU A 177 8.46 -7.17 10.94
N VAL A 178 8.76 -7.31 12.23
CA VAL A 178 10.03 -6.84 12.81
C VAL A 178 11.24 -7.53 12.15
N PRO A 179 11.30 -8.88 12.03
CA PRO A 179 12.41 -9.53 11.36
C PRO A 179 12.52 -9.16 9.87
N MET A 180 11.39 -9.07 9.17
CA MET A 180 11.36 -8.64 7.76
C MET A 180 11.93 -7.22 7.60
N HIS A 181 11.52 -6.29 8.47
CA HIS A 181 11.99 -4.91 8.44
C HIS A 181 13.48 -4.80 8.75
N ALA A 182 13.97 -5.49 9.78
CA ALA A 182 15.39 -5.52 10.12
C ALA A 182 16.25 -6.03 8.95
N LYS A 183 15.79 -7.09 8.27
CA LYS A 183 16.47 -7.66 7.09
C LYS A 183 16.52 -6.67 5.93
N GLU A 184 15.40 -6.02 5.61
CA GLU A 184 15.37 -5.06 4.50
C GLU A 184 16.20 -3.81 4.80
N ARG A 185 16.20 -3.30 6.04
CA ARG A 185 17.07 -2.21 6.48
C ARG A 185 18.54 -2.53 6.31
N ALA A 186 18.98 -3.67 6.83
CA ALA A 186 20.35 -4.12 6.66
C ALA A 186 20.74 -4.20 5.16
N ARG A 187 19.84 -4.71 4.32
CA ARG A 187 20.05 -4.81 2.86
C ARG A 187 20.21 -3.43 2.21
N LEU A 188 19.32 -2.47 2.52
CA LEU A 188 19.34 -1.13 1.94
C LEU A 188 20.54 -0.31 2.42
N GLN A 189 20.83 -0.35 3.72
CA GLN A 189 22.01 0.30 4.29
C GLN A 189 23.30 -0.25 3.65
N GLN A 190 23.40 -1.57 3.50
CA GLN A 190 24.55 -2.19 2.83
C GLN A 190 24.67 -1.77 1.36
N SER A 191 23.58 -1.86 0.59
CA SER A 191 23.63 -1.56 -0.84
C SER A 191 23.80 -0.06 -1.15
N SER A 192 23.46 0.82 -0.21
CA SER A 192 23.59 2.27 -0.34
C SER A 192 24.85 2.84 0.34
N GLY A 193 25.65 2.01 1.01
CA GLY A 193 26.77 2.48 1.84
C GLY A 193 26.32 3.41 2.98
N GLY A 194 25.11 3.19 3.52
CA GLY A 194 24.53 4.02 4.58
C GLY A 194 23.93 5.34 4.12
N ALA A 195 23.76 5.55 2.80
CA ALA A 195 23.10 6.73 2.25
C ALA A 195 21.56 6.66 2.30
N ALA A 196 21.00 5.47 2.53
CA ALA A 196 19.57 5.24 2.64
C ALA A 196 19.23 4.25 3.76
N ASP A 197 18.02 4.38 4.30
CA ASP A 197 17.43 3.48 5.29
C ASP A 197 15.89 3.44 5.11
N TYR A 198 15.20 2.55 5.83
CA TYR A 198 13.74 2.49 5.82
C TYR A 198 13.13 3.21 7.01
N ALA A 199 12.24 4.16 6.75
CA ALA A 199 11.31 4.64 7.75
C ALA A 199 10.10 3.70 7.84
N SER A 200 9.62 3.48 9.07
CA SER A 200 8.49 2.58 9.34
C SER A 200 7.17 3.35 9.42
N ILE A 201 6.17 2.87 8.66
CA ILE A 201 4.78 3.29 8.82
C ILE A 201 3.92 2.06 9.15
N ILE A 202 3.12 2.17 10.20
CA ILE A 202 2.13 1.16 10.60
C ILE A 202 0.75 1.78 10.44
N ILE A 203 -0.10 1.14 9.65
CA ILE A 203 -1.47 1.61 9.42
C ILE A 203 -2.43 0.62 10.04
N LEU A 204 -3.22 1.11 10.98
CA LEU A 204 -4.21 0.37 11.75
C LEU A 204 -5.58 0.84 11.28
N ALA A 205 -6.18 0.06 10.39
CA ALA A 205 -7.38 0.44 9.67
C ALA A 205 -8.57 -0.36 10.21
N GLY A 206 -9.38 0.27 11.07
CA GLY A 206 -10.57 -0.33 11.66
C GLY A 206 -11.75 -0.22 10.70
N ASN A 207 -12.48 -1.30 10.48
CA ASN A 207 -13.73 -1.29 9.71
C ASN A 207 -14.89 -0.86 10.63
N VAL A 208 -14.82 0.37 11.13
CA VAL A 208 -15.74 0.97 12.11
C VAL A 208 -16.34 2.25 11.56
N GLY A 209 -17.29 2.85 12.29
CA GLY A 209 -17.96 4.08 11.89
C GLY A 209 -19.20 3.84 11.02
N ALA A 210 -19.70 4.90 10.38
CA ALA A 210 -20.92 4.85 9.57
C ALA A 210 -20.72 4.23 8.18
N ASP A 211 -19.47 4.24 7.68
CA ASP A 211 -19.15 3.96 6.27
C ASP A 211 -18.41 2.64 6.08
N THR A 212 -18.70 1.64 6.93
CA THR A 212 -18.01 0.33 6.93
C THR A 212 -18.02 -0.33 5.55
N LEU A 213 -16.92 -0.98 5.20
CA LEU A 213 -16.82 -1.77 3.98
C LEU A 213 -17.44 -3.18 4.18
N PRO A 214 -18.05 -3.77 3.14
CA PRO A 214 -18.60 -5.12 3.22
C PRO A 214 -17.54 -6.18 3.57
N GLY A 215 -17.96 -7.21 4.31
CA GLY A 215 -17.17 -8.37 4.69
C GLY A 215 -16.94 -8.49 6.20
N ASP A 216 -16.45 -9.65 6.64
CA ASP A 216 -16.35 -10.00 8.07
C ASP A 216 -15.02 -9.60 8.73
N HIS A 217 -14.29 -8.65 8.13
CA HIS A 217 -13.00 -8.20 8.63
C HIS A 217 -13.16 -6.92 9.45
N PRO A 218 -13.04 -6.98 10.79
CA PRO A 218 -13.26 -5.82 11.66
C PRO A 218 -12.10 -4.81 11.60
N PHE A 219 -10.91 -5.24 11.16
CA PHE A 219 -9.76 -4.38 10.96
C PHE A 219 -8.75 -5.01 9.99
N THR A 220 -7.79 -4.22 9.54
CA THR A 220 -6.57 -4.68 8.88
C THR A 220 -5.38 -3.84 9.31
N MET A 221 -4.22 -4.47 9.46
CA MET A 221 -2.96 -3.78 9.71
C MET A 221 -2.10 -3.84 8.44
N ARG A 222 -1.44 -2.73 8.12
CA ARG A 222 -0.43 -2.69 7.06
C ARG A 222 0.85 -2.05 7.55
N PHE A 223 1.93 -2.81 7.45
CA PHE A 223 3.29 -2.30 7.61
C PHE A 223 3.82 -1.84 6.25
N THR A 224 4.22 -0.59 6.15
CA THR A 224 4.76 0.01 4.92
C THR A 224 6.15 0.57 5.20
N PRO A 225 7.23 -0.13 4.81
CA PRO A 225 8.57 0.44 4.84
C PRO A 225 8.71 1.44 3.68
N LEU A 226 9.24 2.63 3.96
CA LEU A 226 9.52 3.66 2.95
C LEU A 226 11.02 3.88 2.81
N ASP A 227 11.54 3.74 1.59
CA ASP A 227 12.93 4.04 1.26
C ASP A 227 13.18 5.55 1.42
N VAL A 228 14.00 5.92 2.41
CA VAL A 228 14.42 7.31 2.64
C VAL A 228 15.89 7.45 2.29
N TRP A 229 16.22 8.44 1.48
CA TRP A 229 17.59 8.78 1.11
C TRP A 229 18.02 10.08 1.79
N LYS A 230 19.26 10.15 2.27
CA LYS A 230 19.79 11.39 2.87
C LYS A 230 19.71 12.58 1.91
N SER A 231 19.94 12.35 0.62
CA SER A 231 19.80 13.37 -0.43
C SER A 231 18.38 13.89 -0.56
N MET A 232 17.38 13.02 -0.40
CA MET A 232 15.96 13.40 -0.42
C MET A 232 15.59 14.24 0.81
N VAL A 233 16.09 13.88 1.99
CA VAL A 233 15.87 14.67 3.21
C VAL A 233 16.52 16.05 3.09
N ALA A 234 17.72 16.12 2.52
CA ALA A 234 18.43 17.38 2.30
C ALA A 234 17.73 18.29 1.29
N SER A 235 17.21 17.72 0.19
CA SER A 235 16.51 18.45 -0.87
C SER A 235 15.04 18.75 -0.55
N MET A 236 14.52 18.18 0.54
CA MET A 236 13.15 18.41 0.96
C MET A 236 12.94 19.91 1.22
N PRO A 237 11.95 20.54 0.57
CA PRO A 237 11.64 21.93 0.83
C PRO A 237 11.41 22.13 2.33
N MET A 238 12.03 23.15 2.91
CA MET A 238 11.50 23.72 4.15
C MET A 238 10.03 24.05 3.86
N ALA A 239 9.14 23.46 4.66
CA ALA A 239 7.78 23.15 4.26
C ALA A 239 7.08 24.27 3.47
N THR A 240 6.37 23.92 2.38
CA THR A 240 5.46 24.87 1.70
C THR A 240 4.35 25.34 2.64
N TYR A 241 4.05 24.55 3.67
CA TYR A 241 3.15 24.85 4.77
C TYR A 241 3.98 24.88 6.05
N GLY A 242 4.23 26.05 6.63
CA GLY A 242 4.98 26.20 7.89
C GLY A 242 4.27 25.63 9.13
N GLY A 243 3.42 24.61 8.95
CA GLY A 243 2.54 24.03 9.96
C GLY A 243 3.00 22.68 10.51
N ASP A 244 2.14 22.12 11.35
CA ASP A 244 2.29 20.80 11.96
C ASP A 244 2.15 19.68 10.90
N TRP A 245 3.07 18.71 10.91
CA TRP A 245 3.10 17.64 9.90
C TRP A 245 1.85 16.75 9.92
N CYS A 246 1.19 16.62 11.08
CA CYS A 246 0.03 15.76 11.26
C CYS A 246 -1.21 16.41 10.63
N GLU A 247 -1.39 17.72 10.85
CA GLU A 247 -2.46 18.47 10.18
C GLU A 247 -2.25 18.51 8.66
N ASP A 248 -1.04 18.79 8.17
CA ASP A 248 -0.77 18.77 6.73
C ASP A 248 -1.05 17.39 6.09
N LEU A 249 -0.74 16.30 6.81
CA LEU A 249 -1.04 14.94 6.38
C LEU A 249 -2.56 14.70 6.31
N LYS A 250 -3.30 15.13 7.33
CA LYS A 250 -4.75 15.00 7.36
C LYS A 250 -5.39 15.78 6.23
N ASP A 251 -5.02 17.04 6.03
CA ASP A 251 -5.57 17.91 4.97
C ASP A 251 -5.35 17.29 3.59
N GLN A 252 -4.12 16.85 3.28
CA GLN A 252 -3.82 16.19 2.00
C GLN A 252 -4.66 14.94 1.77
N VAL A 253 -4.92 14.15 2.82
CA VAL A 253 -5.70 12.90 2.71
C VAL A 253 -7.21 13.18 2.65
N HIS A 254 -7.68 14.11 3.46
CA HIS A 254 -9.11 14.41 3.63
C HIS A 254 -9.63 15.17 2.39
N ASP A 255 -8.83 16.08 1.85
CA ASP A 255 -9.15 16.85 0.65
C ASP A 255 -8.77 16.14 -0.67
N ASP A 256 -8.22 14.92 -0.58
CA ASP A 256 -7.78 14.12 -1.74
C ASP A 256 -6.71 14.80 -2.62
N HIS A 257 -5.75 15.48 -1.98
CA HIS A 257 -4.62 16.16 -2.61
C HIS A 257 -3.28 15.44 -2.31
N PRO A 258 -3.03 14.23 -2.86
CA PRO A 258 -1.76 13.55 -2.65
C PRO A 258 -0.59 14.34 -3.26
N LEU A 259 0.56 14.36 -2.56
CA LEU A 259 1.80 14.85 -3.14
C LEU A 259 2.16 14.02 -4.37
N LYS A 260 2.70 14.69 -5.38
CA LYS A 260 3.30 14.03 -6.54
C LYS A 260 4.75 13.74 -6.20
N HIS A 261 5.26 12.56 -6.58
CA HIS A 261 6.69 12.31 -6.51
C HIS A 261 7.42 13.38 -7.33
N ALA A 262 8.43 14.02 -6.75
CA ALA A 262 9.40 14.73 -7.55
C ALA A 262 10.07 13.69 -8.47
N PRO A 263 10.13 13.90 -9.80
CA PRO A 263 10.90 13.00 -10.65
C PRO A 263 12.34 12.94 -10.11
N PRO A 264 12.99 11.76 -10.12
CA PRO A 264 14.39 11.69 -9.75
C PRO A 264 15.16 12.67 -10.64
N THR A 265 15.78 13.67 -10.01
CA THR A 265 16.72 14.55 -10.69
C THR A 265 17.92 13.70 -11.08
N ASN A 266 18.07 13.46 -12.38
CA ASN A 266 19.27 12.86 -12.97
C ASN A 266 20.52 13.65 -12.62
#